data_AF-A0A1B6NU26-F1
#
_entry.id   AF-A0A1B6NU26-F1
#
_cell.length_a   1.000
_cell.length_b   1.000
_cell.length_c   1.000
_cell.angle_alpha   90.00
_cell.angle_beta   90.00
_cell.angle_gamma   90.00
#
_symmetry.space_group_name_H-M   'P 1'
#
loop_
_entity.id
_entity.type
_entity.pdbx_description
1 polymer ?
#
loop_
_entity_poly.entity_id
_entity_poly.type
_entity_poly.pdbx_seq_one_letter_code
_entity_poly.pdbx_strand_id
1 'polypeptide(L)'
;MKLSLRVAVVCLVLALSNTAPALAFQDSGGDISKSEAAERARVTVNGRVLKVEQTSKNYRVKVLKKSGRVVSVDVDKRSGKVKTNKDKD
;
A
#
# COMPACT_ATOMS: atom_id res chain seq x y z
N MET A 1 16.38 -29.56 39.80
CA MET A 1 16.58 -29.83 38.35
C MET A 1 15.32 -29.65 37.49
N LYS A 2 14.09 -29.77 38.01
CA LYS A 2 12.86 -29.62 37.21
C LYS A 2 12.48 -28.15 36.89
N LEU A 3 12.90 -27.20 37.73
CA LEU A 3 12.63 -25.77 37.57
C LEU A 3 13.45 -25.14 36.43
N SER A 4 14.73 -25.53 36.34
CA SER A 4 15.68 -25.09 35.31
C SER A 4 15.24 -25.53 33.90
N LEU A 5 14.67 -26.74 33.79
CA LEU A 5 14.17 -27.28 32.53
C LEU A 5 12.91 -26.54 32.04
N ARG A 6 12.02 -26.13 32.96
CA ARG A 6 10.83 -25.33 32.63
C ARG A 6 11.20 -23.93 32.16
N VAL A 7 12.19 -23.29 32.80
CA VAL A 7 12.71 -21.97 32.39
C VAL A 7 13.36 -22.04 31.01
N ALA A 8 14.15 -23.08 30.72
CA ALA A 8 14.75 -23.27 29.40
C ALA A 8 13.70 -23.45 28.28
N VAL A 9 12.62 -24.18 28.56
CA VAL A 9 11.51 -24.38 27.60
C VAL A 9 10.71 -23.10 27.37
N VAL A 10 10.48 -22.29 28.41
CA VAL A 10 9.78 -20.99 28.28
C VAL A 10 10.59 -19.99 27.46
N CYS A 11 11.92 -19.95 27.64
CA CYS A 11 12.80 -19.10 26.83
C CYS A 11 12.84 -19.50 25.35
N LEU A 12 12.74 -20.79 25.05
CA LEU A 12 12.77 -21.28 23.66
C LEU A 12 11.49 -20.91 22.88
N VAL A 13 10.33 -20.88 23.55
CA VAL A 13 9.04 -20.54 22.93
C VAL A 13 8.94 -19.04 22.62
N LEU A 14 9.47 -18.17 23.48
CA LEU A 14 9.47 -16.71 23.27
C LEU A 14 10.30 -16.27 22.06
N ALA A 15 11.36 -17.02 21.72
CA ALA A 15 12.24 -16.71 20.60
C ALA A 15 11.59 -16.94 19.22
N LEU A 16 10.54 -17.77 19.14
CA LEU A 16 9.91 -18.17 17.88
C LEU A 16 8.73 -17.26 17.45
N SER A 17 8.28 -16.37 18.35
CA SER A 17 7.06 -15.55 18.14
C SER A 17 7.29 -14.19 17.45
N ASN A 18 8.54 -13.79 17.16
CA ASN A 18 8.85 -12.48 16.59
C ASN A 18 9.26 -12.54 15.11
N THR A 19 8.33 -12.92 14.23
CA THR A 19 8.46 -12.67 12.79
C THR A 19 7.44 -11.63 12.35
N ALA A 20 7.68 -10.38 12.75
CA ALA A 20 6.95 -9.25 12.18
C ALA A 20 7.42 -9.08 10.71
N PRO A 21 6.53 -9.08 9.70
CA PRO A 21 6.92 -8.72 8.35
C PRO A 21 7.26 -7.23 8.34
N ALA A 22 8.54 -6.91 8.33
CA ALA A 22 9.02 -5.58 8.05
C ALA A 22 8.77 -5.29 6.56
N LEU A 23 7.65 -4.64 6.25
CA LEU A 23 7.41 -4.09 4.92
C LEU A 23 8.38 -2.92 4.73
N ALA A 24 9.49 -3.18 4.03
CA ALA A 24 10.43 -2.16 3.61
C ALA A 24 9.74 -1.26 2.58
N PHE A 25 9.25 -0.11 3.02
CA PHE A 25 8.85 0.98 2.14
C PHE A 25 10.14 1.59 1.59
N GLN A 26 10.54 1.15 0.40
CA GLN A 26 11.70 1.72 -0.30
C GLN A 26 11.33 3.12 -0.78
N ASP A 27 11.45 4.11 0.11
CA ASP A 27 11.52 5.53 -0.26
C ASP A 27 12.89 5.78 -0.92
N SER A 28 13.05 5.24 -2.12
CA SER A 28 14.10 5.71 -3.02
C SER A 28 13.62 7.07 -3.49
N GLY A 29 14.33 8.15 -3.19
CA GLY A 29 13.94 9.54 -3.51
C GLY A 29 13.81 9.89 -5.01
N GLY A 30 13.48 8.91 -5.86
CA GLY A 30 12.97 9.06 -7.22
C GLY A 30 11.45 8.96 -7.27
N ASP A 31 10.89 9.18 -8.46
CA ASP A 31 9.45 9.12 -8.71
C ASP A 31 8.81 7.83 -8.16
N ILE A 32 7.60 7.95 -7.61
CA ILE A 32 6.86 6.80 -7.10
C ILE A 32 6.63 5.77 -8.22
N SER A 33 6.52 4.51 -7.82
CA SER A 33 6.24 3.41 -8.73
C SER A 33 4.76 3.36 -9.16
N LYS A 34 4.48 2.68 -10.28
CA LYS A 34 3.11 2.44 -10.76
C LYS A 34 2.24 1.69 -9.73
N SER A 35 2.82 0.70 -9.05
CA SER A 35 2.14 -0.10 -8.04
C SER A 35 1.79 0.76 -6.82
N GLU A 36 2.68 1.65 -6.42
CA GLU A 36 2.42 2.54 -5.30
C GLU A 36 1.35 3.58 -5.61
N ALA A 37 1.36 4.14 -6.82
CA ALA A 37 0.28 5.00 -7.28
C ALA A 37 -1.08 4.26 -7.29
N ALA A 38 -1.10 3.00 -7.72
CA ALA A 38 -2.29 2.16 -7.69
C ALA A 38 -2.80 1.95 -6.26
N GLU A 39 -1.89 1.66 -5.33
CA GLU A 39 -2.22 1.44 -3.92
C GLU A 39 -2.80 2.70 -3.27
N ARG A 40 -2.13 3.84 -3.45
CA ARG A 40 -2.61 5.13 -2.93
C ARG A 40 -3.99 5.48 -3.46
N ALA A 41 -4.23 5.26 -4.76
CA ALA A 41 -5.55 5.48 -5.37
C ALA A 41 -6.61 4.48 -4.84
N ARG A 42 -6.24 3.21 -4.66
CA ARG A 42 -7.11 2.15 -4.11
C ARG A 42 -7.60 2.51 -2.70
N VAL A 43 -6.68 2.92 -1.82
CA VAL A 43 -6.97 3.31 -0.45
C VAL A 43 -7.84 4.56 -0.41
N THR A 44 -7.55 5.57 -1.25
CA THR A 44 -8.29 6.82 -1.31
C THR A 44 -9.76 6.62 -1.74
N VAL A 45 -9.99 5.78 -2.75
CA VAL A 45 -11.33 5.56 -3.32
C VAL A 45 -12.08 4.40 -2.66
N ASN A 46 -11.38 3.51 -1.95
CA ASN A 46 -11.90 2.25 -1.42
C ASN A 46 -12.60 1.41 -2.51
N GLY A 47 -11.87 1.16 -3.60
CA GLY A 47 -12.38 0.46 -4.78
C GLY A 47 -11.36 -0.49 -5.40
N ARG A 48 -11.69 -1.07 -6.55
CA ARG A 48 -10.80 -1.96 -7.30
C ARG A 48 -10.10 -1.20 -8.42
N VAL A 49 -8.77 -1.23 -8.46
CA VAL A 49 -8.00 -0.63 -9.56
C VAL A 49 -8.22 -1.44 -10.83
N LEU A 50 -8.54 -0.75 -11.93
CA LEU A 50 -8.73 -1.34 -13.25
C LEU A 50 -7.51 -1.13 -14.14
N LYS A 51 -6.97 0.09 -14.15
CA LYS A 51 -5.86 0.48 -15.02
C LYS A 51 -5.04 1.59 -14.39
N VAL A 52 -3.72 1.56 -14.60
CA VAL A 52 -2.81 2.65 -14.28
C VAL A 52 -2.19 3.14 -15.58
N GLU A 53 -2.45 4.39 -15.93
CA GLU A 53 -1.86 5.07 -17.06
C GLU A 53 -0.77 6.02 -16.56
N GLN A 54 0.39 5.98 -17.20
CA GLN A 54 1.50 6.85 -16.85
C GLN A 54 1.48 8.07 -17.79
N THR A 55 1.37 9.26 -17.21
CA THR A 55 1.53 10.54 -17.94
C THR A 55 2.91 11.13 -17.62
N SER A 56 3.24 12.30 -18.18
CA SER A 56 4.52 12.96 -17.90
C SER A 56 4.72 13.25 -16.41
N LYS A 57 3.71 13.86 -15.76
CA LYS A 57 3.80 14.34 -14.37
C LYS A 57 3.01 13.50 -13.35
N ASN A 58 2.01 12.73 -13.79
CA ASN A 58 1.11 11.99 -12.91
C ASN A 58 0.92 10.53 -13.37
N TYR A 59 0.47 9.68 -12.46
CA TYR A 59 -0.21 8.42 -12.76
C TYR A 59 -1.72 8.64 -12.71
N ARG A 60 -2.42 8.32 -13.79
CA ARG A 60 -3.88 8.32 -13.83
C ARG A 60 -4.39 6.91 -13.58
N VAL A 61 -5.01 6.71 -12.43
CA VAL A 61 -5.50 5.41 -11.98
C VAL A 61 -7.02 5.37 -12.14
N LYS A 62 -7.52 4.41 -12.91
CA LYS A 62 -8.96 4.13 -13.02
C LYS A 62 -9.35 3.15 -11.93
N VAL A 63 -10.34 3.53 -11.11
CA VAL A 63 -10.80 2.74 -9.96
C VAL A 63 -12.31 2.50 -10.07
N LEU A 64 -12.71 1.23 -9.98
CA LEU A 64 -14.10 0.82 -9.84
C LEU A 64 -14.54 0.96 -8.37
N LYS A 65 -15.46 1.88 -8.10
CA LYS A 65 -16.07 2.04 -6.77
C LYS A 65 -17.00 0.87 -6.48
N LYS A 66 -17.28 0.64 -5.20
CA LYS A 66 -18.33 -0.32 -4.77
C LYS A 66 -19.71 0.00 -5.33
N SER A 67 -19.97 1.26 -5.69
CA SER A 67 -21.21 1.67 -6.36
C SER A 67 -21.28 1.28 -7.85
N GLY A 68 -20.26 0.61 -8.40
CA GLY A 68 -20.18 0.28 -9.84
C GLY A 68 -19.69 1.41 -10.75
N ARG A 69 -19.48 2.62 -10.21
CA ARG A 69 -18.95 3.76 -10.98
C ARG A 69 -17.43 3.69 -11.11
N VAL A 70 -16.91 3.99 -12.30
CA VAL A 70 -15.46 4.09 -12.53
C VAL A 70 -15.03 5.55 -12.39
N VAL A 71 -14.11 5.82 -11.48
CA VAL A 71 -13.53 7.16 -11.26
C VAL A 71 -12.08 7.18 -11.70
N SER A 72 -11.63 8.33 -12.20
CA SER A 72 -10.23 8.56 -12.57
C SER A 72 -9.54 9.40 -11.49
N VAL A 73 -8.46 8.88 -10.95
CA VAL A 73 -7.69 9.49 -9.87
C VAL A 73 -6.30 9.83 -10.38
N ASP A 74 -5.86 11.06 -10.19
CA ASP A 74 -4.51 11.48 -10.56
C ASP A 74 -3.59 11.40 -9.34
N VAL A 75 -2.45 10.74 -9.48
CA VAL A 75 -1.42 10.63 -8.45
C VAL A 75 -0.15 11.28 -8.96
N ASP A 76 0.35 12.29 -8.27
CA ASP A 76 1.57 13.00 -8.63
C ASP A 76 2.79 12.06 -8.56
N LYS A 77 3.64 12.04 -9.59
CA LYS A 77 4.76 11.09 -9.66
C LYS A 77 5.84 11.35 -8.61
N ARG A 78 6.06 12.61 -8.23
CA ARG A 78 7.19 13.00 -7.38
C ARG A 78 6.80 13.00 -5.92
N SER A 79 5.61 13.51 -5.61
CA SER A 79 5.10 13.63 -4.24
C SER A 79 4.15 12.49 -3.85
N GLY A 80 3.59 11.78 -4.83
CA GLY A 80 2.55 10.78 -4.62
C GLY A 80 1.27 11.31 -3.98
N LYS A 81 1.03 12.63 -4.08
CA LYS A 81 -0.24 13.23 -3.68
C LYS A 81 -1.34 12.81 -4.65
N VAL A 82 -2.49 12.45 -4.08
CA VAL A 82 -3.66 12.01 -4.82
C VAL A 82 -4.60 13.20 -5.03
N LYS A 83 -4.93 13.49 -6.29
CA LYS A 83 -5.95 14.44 -6.70
C LYS A 83 -7.13 13.66 -7.24
N THR A 84 -8.24 13.72 -6.52
CA THR A 84 -9.51 13.20 -7.00
C THR A 84 -10.10 14.23 -7.95
N ASN A 85 -10.15 13.91 -9.25
CA ASN A 85 -11.04 14.65 -10.13
C ASN A 85 -12.45 14.23 -9.75
N LYS A 86 -13.16 15.09 -9.01
CA LYS A 86 -14.61 14.97 -8.88
C LYS A 86 -15.16 14.92 -10.30
N ASP A 87 -15.95 13.89 -10.56
CA ASP A 87 -16.65 13.70 -11.81
C ASP A 87 -17.19 15.05 -12.29
N LYS A 88 -16.80 15.44 -13.50
CA LYS A 88 -17.43 16.57 -14.19
C LYS A 88 -18.80 16.02 -14.61
N ASP A 89 -19.80 16.27 -13.77
CA ASP A 89 -21.22 16.11 -14.14
C ASP A 89 -21.51 16.88 -15.43
#